data_AF-A0A814NFG2-F1
#
_entry.id   AF-A0A814NFG2-F1
#
_cell.length_a   1.000
_cell.length_b   1.000
_cell.length_c   1.000
_cell.angle_alpha   90.00
_cell.angle_beta   90.00
_cell.angle_gamma   90.00
#
_symmetry.space_group_name_H-M   'P 1'
#
loop_
_entity.id
_entity.type
_entity.pdbx_description
1 polymer ?
#
loop_
_entity_poly.entity_id
_entity_poly.type
_entity_poly.pdbx_seq_one_letter_code
_entity_poly.pdbx_strand_id
1 'polypeptide(L)'
;MDCETFITMYNEQHAQNGETWSVIEQRIFQMFRELFHCATIEEPPLGIGSCLSSRALYAADLILELNNNNEIQPKLLEVNFAPDCDRACASHPNFYNQVFNVLFRDLIDEQNVTDISV
;
A
#
# COMPACT_ATOMS: atom_id res chain seq x y z
N MET A 1 -1.96 -18.70 -3.75
CA MET A 1 -2.27 -17.85 -4.93
C MET A 1 -1.27 -16.72 -4.89
N ASP A 2 -0.46 -16.57 -5.93
CA ASP A 2 0.46 -15.43 -6.06
C ASP A 2 -0.28 -14.18 -6.58
N CYS A 3 0.40 -13.04 -6.56
CA CYS A 3 -0.15 -11.75 -6.96
C CYS A 3 -0.57 -11.72 -8.43
N GLU A 4 0.21 -12.31 -9.34
CA GLU A 4 -0.10 -12.32 -10.78
C GLU A 4 -1.39 -13.10 -11.08
N THR A 5 -1.55 -14.26 -10.44
CA THR A 5 -2.76 -15.07 -10.53
C THR A 5 -3.96 -14.29 -10.01
N PHE A 6 -3.82 -13.62 -8.86
CA PHE A 6 -4.88 -12.79 -8.30
C PHE A 6 -5.30 -11.66 -9.25
N ILE A 7 -4.34 -10.90 -9.78
CA ILE A 7 -4.60 -9.78 -10.70
C ILE A 7 -5.30 -10.27 -11.98
N THR A 8 -4.87 -11.40 -12.52
CA THR A 8 -5.47 -12.00 -13.71
C THR A 8 -6.93 -12.36 -13.45
N MET A 9 -7.21 -13.12 -12.38
CA MET A 9 -8.57 -13.52 -12.03
C MET A 9 -9.48 -12.32 -11.70
N TYR A 10 -8.94 -11.31 -11.01
CA TYR A 10 -9.66 -10.10 -10.68
C TYR A 10 -10.09 -9.35 -11.95
N ASN A 11 -9.15 -9.16 -12.89
CA ASN A 11 -9.43 -8.46 -14.14
C ASN A 11 -10.43 -9.23 -15.01
N GLU A 12 -10.36 -10.55 -15.09
CA GLU A 12 -11.35 -11.36 -15.80
C GLU A 12 -12.79 -11.14 -15.28
N GLN A 13 -12.93 -10.93 -13.97
CA GLN A 13 -14.22 -10.74 -13.31
C GLN A 13 -14.77 -9.31 -13.42
N HIS A 14 -13.89 -8.29 -13.36
CA HIS A 14 -14.32 -6.91 -13.14
C HIS A 14 -13.96 -5.93 -14.26
N ALA A 15 -13.07 -6.29 -15.19
CA ALA A 15 -12.60 -5.36 -16.24
C ALA A 15 -13.72 -4.89 -17.19
N GLN A 16 -14.78 -5.69 -17.40
CA GLN A 16 -15.91 -5.30 -18.26
C GLN A 16 -16.65 -4.06 -17.76
N ASN A 17 -16.57 -3.77 -16.46
CA ASN A 17 -17.19 -2.60 -15.83
C ASN A 17 -16.20 -1.43 -15.69
N GLY A 18 -15.00 -1.51 -16.28
CA GLY A 18 -13.94 -0.51 -16.12
C GLY A 18 -13.15 -0.61 -14.81
N GLU A 19 -13.52 -1.56 -13.93
CA GLU A 19 -12.94 -1.75 -12.60
C GLU A 19 -11.74 -2.71 -12.64
N THR A 20 -10.75 -2.40 -13.48
CA THR A 20 -9.50 -3.18 -13.56
C THR A 20 -8.66 -3.05 -12.28
N TRP A 21 -7.81 -4.02 -11.97
CA TRP A 21 -6.91 -3.97 -10.82
C TRP A 21 -6.06 -2.69 -10.81
N SER A 22 -5.54 -2.28 -11.97
CA SER A 22 -4.74 -1.06 -12.09
C SER A 22 -5.53 0.17 -11.63
N VAL A 23 -6.83 0.26 -11.94
CA VAL A 23 -7.69 1.35 -11.47
C VAL A 23 -7.87 1.29 -9.95
N ILE A 24 -8.08 0.09 -9.39
CA ILE A 24 -8.23 -0.09 -7.93
C ILE A 24 -6.94 0.24 -7.19
N GLU A 25 -5.80 -0.19 -7.72
CA GLU A 25 -4.48 0.08 -7.17
C GLU A 25 -4.19 1.58 -7.12
N GLN A 26 -4.55 2.33 -8.16
CA GLN A 26 -4.47 3.79 -8.13
C GLN A 26 -5.37 4.42 -7.06
N ARG A 27 -6.58 3.88 -6.84
CA ARG A 27 -7.46 4.32 -5.74
C ARG A 27 -6.84 4.00 -4.36
N ILE A 28 -6.17 2.85 -4.21
CA ILE A 28 -5.44 2.48 -2.99
C ILE A 28 -4.28 3.46 -2.74
N PHE A 29 -3.49 3.80 -3.76
CA PHE A 29 -2.40 4.76 -3.63
C PHE A 29 -2.91 6.15 -3.24
N GLN A 30 -4.02 6.60 -3.84
CA GLN A 30 -4.67 7.84 -3.46
C GLN A 30 -5.13 7.83 -2.00
N MET A 31 -5.76 6.74 -1.55
CA MET A 31 -6.18 6.57 -0.16
C MET A 31 -4.99 6.64 0.81
N PHE A 32 -3.85 6.01 0.49
CA PHE A 32 -2.65 6.08 1.33
C PHE A 32 -2.02 7.48 1.37
N ARG A 33 -2.00 8.21 0.24
CA ARG A 33 -1.57 9.61 0.22
C ARG A 33 -2.42 10.46 1.17
N GLU A 34 -3.74 10.36 1.06
CA GLU A 34 -4.66 11.13 1.90
C GLU A 34 -4.51 10.77 3.38
N LEU A 35 -4.37 9.48 3.69
CA LEU A 35 -4.11 8.99 5.04
C LEU A 35 -2.85 9.65 5.65
N PHE A 36 -1.71 9.53 4.98
CA PHE A 36 -0.45 10.07 5.51
C PHE A 36 -0.41 11.59 5.50
N HIS A 37 -1.04 12.24 4.52
CA HIS A 37 -1.24 13.69 4.55
C HIS A 37 -2.00 14.10 5.82
N CYS A 38 -3.17 13.51 6.07
CA CYS A 38 -3.98 13.79 7.26
C CYS A 38 -3.24 13.49 8.55
N ALA A 39 -2.49 12.39 8.60
CA ALA A 39 -1.71 11.99 9.77
C ALA A 39 -0.60 12.99 10.13
N THR A 40 -0.18 13.85 9.20
CA THR A 40 0.89 14.85 9.40
C THR A 40 0.38 16.29 9.59
N ILE A 41 -0.94 16.52 9.58
CA ILE A 41 -1.52 17.87 9.74
C ILE A 41 -1.29 18.41 11.15
N GLU A 42 -1.45 17.55 12.16
CA GLU A 42 -1.30 17.90 13.57
C GLU A 42 0.10 17.55 14.07
N GLU A 43 0.62 18.35 15.01
CA GLU A 43 1.87 18.04 15.68
C GLU A 43 1.71 16.86 16.67
N PRO A 44 2.80 16.14 17.00
CA PRO A 44 2.79 15.17 18.08
C PRO A 44 2.27 15.80 19.40
N PRO A 45 1.42 15.08 20.18
CA PRO A 45 1.10 13.66 20.05
C PRO A 45 -0.15 13.34 19.19
N LEU A 46 -0.78 14.34 18.57
CA LEU A 46 -2.02 14.15 17.81
C LEU A 46 -1.77 13.65 16.39
N GLY A 47 -0.63 14.02 15.80
CA GLY A 47 -0.18 13.53 14.50
C GLY A 47 1.26 13.00 14.50
N ILE A 48 1.70 12.61 13.30
CA ILE A 48 3.03 12.08 13.02
C ILE A 48 3.96 13.25 12.73
N GLY A 49 4.95 13.45 13.60
CA GLY A 49 5.97 14.49 13.42
C GLY A 49 7.10 14.05 12.50
N SER A 50 7.70 15.02 11.79
CA SER A 50 8.88 14.78 10.96
C SER A 50 10.14 14.63 11.81
N CYS A 51 10.97 13.62 11.52
CA CYS A 51 12.31 13.48 12.07
C CYS A 51 13.25 12.91 11.00
N LEU A 52 14.27 13.67 10.61
CA LEU A 52 15.20 13.31 9.53
C LEU A 52 15.93 11.99 9.78
N SER A 53 16.16 11.64 11.04
CA SER A 53 16.82 10.40 11.45
C SER A 53 15.87 9.23 11.67
N SER A 54 14.56 9.43 11.51
CA SER A 54 13.55 8.39 11.69
C SER A 54 13.07 7.83 10.36
N ARG A 55 12.76 6.53 10.36
CA ARG A 55 12.13 5.78 9.27
C ARG A 55 11.12 4.83 9.89
N ALA A 56 10.07 4.51 9.16
CA ALA A 56 9.02 3.62 9.65
C ALA A 56 8.55 2.68 8.53
N LEU A 57 8.23 1.45 8.92
CA LEU A 57 7.57 0.46 8.08
C LEU A 57 6.18 0.23 8.66
N TYR A 58 5.17 0.35 7.80
CA TYR A 58 3.78 0.11 8.14
C TYR A 58 3.21 -0.98 7.23
N ALA A 59 2.31 -1.79 7.76
CA ALA A 59 1.39 -2.60 6.94
C ALA A 59 0.00 -2.00 7.03
N ALA A 60 -0.67 -1.90 5.90
CA ALA A 60 -2.04 -1.42 5.83
C ALA A 60 -2.95 -2.57 5.39
N ASP A 61 -3.95 -2.86 6.22
CA ASP A 61 -4.98 -3.85 5.90
C ASP A 61 -6.17 -3.11 5.29
N LEU A 62 -6.65 -3.62 4.16
CA LEU A 62 -7.78 -3.06 3.44
C LEU A 62 -8.67 -4.15 2.87
N ILE A 63 -9.91 -3.78 2.59
CA ILE A 63 -10.89 -4.61 1.88
C ILE A 63 -11.44 -3.85 0.69
N LEU A 64 -12.00 -4.59 -0.27
CA LEU A 64 -12.72 -4.03 -1.40
C LEU A 64 -14.22 -4.17 -1.17
N GLU A 65 -14.94 -3.05 -1.20
CA GLU A 65 -16.39 -3.00 -1.12
C GLU A 65 -16.98 -2.69 -2.50
N LEU A 66 -18.01 -3.43 -2.92
CA LEU A 66 -18.85 -3.02 -4.04
C LEU A 66 -19.90 -2.02 -3.51
N ASN A 67 -19.77 -0.76 -3.91
CA ASN A 67 -20.62 0.31 -3.40
C ASN A 67 -22.00 0.34 -4.11
N ASN A 68 -22.89 1.24 -3.66
CA ASN A 68 -24.24 1.39 -4.21
C ASN A 68 -24.27 1.85 -5.69
N ASN A 69 -23.15 2.37 -6.21
CA ASN A 69 -22.99 2.78 -7.60
C ASN A 69 -22.41 1.65 -8.48
N ASN A 70 -22.26 0.44 -7.94
CA ASN A 70 -21.56 -0.70 -8.55
C ASN A 70 -20.07 -0.44 -8.85
N GLU A 71 -19.43 0.45 -8.09
CA GLU A 71 -17.98 0.70 -8.17
C GLU A 71 -17.27 -0.03 -7.04
N ILE A 72 -16.03 -0.48 -7.28
CA ILE A 72 -15.23 -1.17 -6.27
C ILE A 72 -14.40 -0.13 -5.52
N GLN A 73 -14.73 0.05 -4.24
CA GLN A 73 -14.10 1.03 -3.37
C GLN A 73 -13.17 0.34 -2.36
N PRO A 74 -11.87 0.68 -2.34
CA PRO A 74 -10.98 0.29 -1.26
C PRO A 74 -11.41 0.92 0.06
N LYS A 75 -11.40 0.13 1.14
CA LYS A 75 -11.66 0.57 2.51
C LYS A 75 -10.48 0.17 3.39
N LEU A 76 -9.80 1.18 3.94
CA LEU A 76 -8.78 0.97 4.95
C LEU A 76 -9.42 0.46 6.24
N LEU A 77 -8.85 -0.59 6.83
CA LEU A 77 -9.26 -1.15 8.11
C LEU A 77 -8.32 -0.70 9.22
N GLU A 78 -7.03 -0.96 9.05
CA GLU A 78 -6.02 -0.63 10.05
C GLU A 78 -4.64 -0.42 9.42
N VAL A 79 -3.78 0.24 10.18
CA VAL A 79 -2.38 0.49 9.83
C VAL A 79 -1.53 0.10 11.03
N ASN A 80 -0.70 -0.91 10.85
CA ASN A 80 0.12 -1.49 11.90
C ASN A 80 1.58 -1.01 11.76
N PHE A 81 2.10 -0.38 12.81
CA PHE A 81 3.52 -0.03 12.91
C PHE A 81 4.34 -1.27 13.30
N ALA A 82 5.49 -1.45 12.64
CA ALA A 82 6.36 -2.62 12.83
C ALA A 82 5.62 -3.96 12.62
N PRO A 83 5.05 -4.19 11.42
CA PRO A 83 4.25 -5.36 11.14
C PRO A 83 5.07 -6.66 11.16
N ASP A 84 4.41 -7.78 11.47
CA ASP A 84 4.98 -9.11 11.23
C ASP A 84 5.10 -9.37 9.72
N CYS A 85 6.32 -9.63 9.27
CA CYS A 85 6.66 -9.82 7.86
C CYS A 85 7.04 -11.28 7.53
N ASP A 86 6.84 -12.24 8.43
CA ASP A 86 7.23 -13.65 8.19
C ASP A 86 6.59 -14.20 6.91
N ARG A 87 5.31 -13.89 6.70
CA ARG A 87 4.59 -14.24 5.47
C ARG A 87 5.18 -13.57 4.22
N ALA A 88 5.53 -12.29 4.32
CA ALA A 88 6.08 -11.54 3.20
C ALA A 88 7.44 -12.12 2.79
N CYS A 89 8.29 -12.47 3.75
CA CYS A 89 9.58 -13.12 3.54
C CYS A 89 9.46 -14.51 2.92
N ALA A 90 8.41 -15.27 3.25
CA ALA A 90 8.17 -16.59 2.67
C ALA A 90 7.87 -16.52 1.16
N SER A 91 7.17 -15.47 0.71
CA SER A 91 6.85 -15.25 -0.70
C SER A 91 7.91 -14.43 -1.45
N HIS A 92 8.62 -13.54 -0.76
CA HIS A 92 9.60 -12.62 -1.33
C HIS A 92 10.91 -12.70 -0.54
N PRO A 93 11.86 -13.58 -0.94
CA PRO A 93 13.10 -13.80 -0.19
C PRO A 93 13.97 -12.55 0.00
N ASN A 94 13.82 -11.54 -0.87
CA ASN A 94 14.55 -10.27 -0.82
C ASN A 94 13.76 -9.14 -0.14
N PHE A 95 12.63 -9.43 0.51
CA PHE A 95 11.74 -8.41 1.08
C PHE A 95 12.48 -7.39 1.96
N TYR A 96 13.20 -7.85 2.98
CA TYR A 96 13.92 -6.94 3.86
C TYR A 96 15.06 -6.20 3.13
N ASN A 97 15.74 -6.84 2.16
CA ASN A 97 16.76 -6.14 1.38
C ASN A 97 16.16 -4.95 0.62
N GLN A 98 14.95 -5.10 0.07
CA GLN A 98 14.22 -4.03 -0.59
C GLN A 98 13.81 -2.94 0.42
N VAL A 99 13.25 -3.31 1.57
CA VAL A 99 12.92 -2.35 2.64
C VAL A 99 14.15 -1.55 3.08
N PHE A 100 15.30 -2.21 3.29
CA PHE A 100 16.54 -1.54 3.68
C PHE A 100 17.08 -0.61 2.57
N ASN A 101 16.98 -1.04 1.32
CA ASN A 101 17.38 -0.21 0.18
C ASN A 101 16.57 1.08 0.12
N VAL A 102 15.24 1.00 0.31
CA VAL A 102 14.35 2.17 0.30
C VAL A 102 14.61 3.06 1.53
N LEU A 103 14.61 2.50 2.73
CA LEU A 103 14.65 3.30 3.96
C LEU A 103 16.01 3.94 4.24
N PHE A 104 17.11 3.30 3.84
CA PHE A 104 18.47 3.69 4.27
C PHE A 104 19.45 3.97 3.14
N ARG A 105 19.14 3.61 1.90
CA ARG A 105 20.04 3.80 0.75
C ARG A 105 19.45 4.67 -0.35
N ASP A 106 18.20 5.10 -0.21
CA ASP A 106 17.45 5.85 -1.22
C ASP A 106 17.45 5.14 -2.59
N LEU A 107 17.41 3.80 -2.57
CA LEU A 107 17.38 2.96 -3.76
C LEU A 107 15.98 2.37 -3.96
N ILE A 108 15.32 2.80 -5.02
CA ILE A 108 14.00 2.30 -5.44
C ILE A 108 14.22 1.31 -6.59
N ASP A 109 13.81 0.06 -6.37
CA ASP A 109 13.73 -0.95 -7.43
C ASP A 109 12.31 -0.90 -8.01
N GLU A 110 12.19 -0.54 -9.30
CA GLU A 110 10.91 -0.32 -9.97
C GLU A 110 10.01 -1.57 -10.00
N GLN A 111 10.58 -2.77 -9.79
CA GLN A 111 9.81 -4.01 -9.93
C GLN A 111 8.86 -4.28 -8.76
N ASN A 112 9.15 -3.75 -7.56
CA ASN A 112 8.36 -4.06 -6.35
C ASN A 112 8.15 -2.85 -5.41
N VAL A 113 8.64 -1.67 -5.77
CA VAL A 113 8.50 -0.44 -5.00
C VAL A 113 7.88 0.62 -5.89
N THR A 114 6.79 1.22 -5.41
CA THR A 114 6.13 2.34 -6.08
C THR A 114 6.23 3.56 -5.18
N ASP A 115 6.78 4.64 -5.72
CA ASP A 115 6.70 5.95 -5.08
C ASP A 115 5.31 6.55 -5.32
N ILE A 116 4.58 6.77 -4.24
CA ILE A 116 3.22 7.34 -4.27
C ILE A 116 3.19 8.77 -3.74
N SER A 117 4.35 9.42 -3.53
CA SER A 117 4.43 10.79 -3.00
C SER A 117 4.00 11.89 -3.97
N VAL A 118 3.78 11.52 -5.25
CA VAL A 118 3.38 12.41 -6.35
C VAL A 118 1.87 12.40 -6.59
#